data_AF-A0A5D4RL38-F1
#
_entry.id   AF-A0A5D4RL38-F1
#
_cell.length_a   1.000
_cell.length_b   1.000
_cell.length_c   1.000
_cell.angle_alpha   90.00
_cell.angle_beta   90.00
_cell.angle_gamma   90.00
#
_symmetry.space_group_name_H-M   'P 1'
#
loop_
_entity.id
_entity.type
_entity.pdbx_description
1 polymer ?
#
loop_
_entity_poly.entity_id
_entity_poly.type
_entity_poly.pdbx_seq_one_letter_code
_entity_poly.pdbx_strand_id
1 'polypeptide(L)'
;MIHQKTNSIVIESLNKFPHKIHIKLGDILKERGLTQGDLHRLTGLRVATINELVNFKKKSLTVAHLVSIMIALRITDLRDLIEIEFDDEVKAYFQQENQRMKNGFTPDLNKTVDRNVKQMSEGTRN
;
A
#
# COMPACT_ATOMS: atom_id res chain seq x y z
N MET A 1 9.04 -3.81 6.17
CA MET A 1 7.75 -4.51 6.13
C MET A 1 7.50 -4.99 4.71
N ILE A 2 8.12 -6.11 4.30
CA ILE A 2 8.14 -6.57 2.90
C ILE A 2 7.99 -8.09 2.88
N HIS A 3 7.14 -8.63 2.00
CA HIS A 3 6.89 -10.08 1.89
C HIS A 3 8.10 -10.81 1.26
N GLN A 4 8.39 -12.04 1.69
CA GLN A 4 9.57 -12.83 1.26
C GLN A 4 9.61 -13.16 -0.25
N LYS A 5 8.47 -13.02 -0.95
CA LYS A 5 8.33 -13.19 -2.41
C LYS A 5 8.14 -11.88 -3.17
N THR A 6 8.35 -10.72 -2.53
CA THR A 6 8.20 -9.43 -3.21
C THR A 6 9.36 -9.24 -4.18
N ASN A 7 9.04 -8.87 -5.42
CA ASN A 7 10.03 -8.61 -6.45
C ASN A 7 11.05 -7.55 -5.96
N SER A 8 12.35 -7.78 -6.15
CA SER A 8 13.43 -6.89 -5.71
C SER A 8 13.28 -5.45 -6.24
N ILE A 9 12.74 -5.28 -7.46
CA ILE A 9 12.45 -3.97 -8.06
C ILE A 9 11.43 -3.19 -7.21
N VAL A 10 10.41 -3.89 -6.71
CA VAL A 10 9.39 -3.28 -5.84
C VAL A 10 10.01 -2.89 -4.50
N ILE A 11 10.84 -3.77 -3.92
CA ILE A 11 11.57 -3.49 -2.67
C ILE A 11 12.45 -2.26 -2.81
N GLU A 12 13.24 -2.20 -3.88
CA GLU A 12 14.13 -1.08 -4.15
C GLU A 12 13.34 0.23 -4.29
N SER A 13 12.21 0.19 -5.00
CA SER A 13 11.34 1.35 -5.18
C SER A 13 10.76 1.85 -3.85
N LEU A 14 10.28 0.93 -3.01
CA LEU A 14 9.75 1.27 -1.68
C LEU A 14 10.82 1.84 -0.74
N ASN A 15 12.07 1.37 -0.86
CA ASN A 15 13.19 1.90 -0.08
C ASN A 15 13.68 3.25 -0.60
N LYS A 16 13.60 3.49 -1.92
CA LYS A 16 14.01 4.76 -2.56
C LYS A 16 13.08 5.92 -2.17
N PHE A 17 11.79 5.64 -1.97
CA PHE A 17 10.78 6.66 -1.70
C PHE A 17 10.19 6.45 -0.30
N PRO A 18 10.75 7.08 0.74
CA PRO A 18 10.24 6.94 2.09
C PRO A 18 8.78 7.40 2.18
N HIS A 19 7.99 6.59 2.89
CA HIS A 19 6.56 6.76 3.05
C HIS A 19 6.09 6.16 4.37
N LYS A 20 4.94 6.63 4.82
CA LYS A 20 4.23 6.15 6.00
C LYS A 20 2.86 5.66 5.56
N ILE A 21 2.42 4.59 6.19
CA ILE A 21 1.06 4.07 6.00
C ILE A 21 0.39 4.07 7.36
N HIS A 22 -0.81 4.62 7.40
CA HIS A 22 -1.63 4.68 8.59
C HIS A 22 -2.94 3.93 8.35
N ILE A 23 -3.20 2.92 9.18
CA ILE A 23 -4.43 2.12 9.13
C ILE A 23 -5.35 2.59 10.25
N LYS A 24 -6.52 3.10 9.89
CA LYS A 24 -7.50 3.67 10.83
C LYS A 24 -8.46 2.62 11.41
N LEU A 25 -8.35 1.37 10.98
CA LEU A 25 -9.30 0.30 11.33
C LEU A 25 -9.47 0.09 12.84
N GLY A 26 -8.38 0.15 13.62
CA GLY A 26 -8.45 -0.04 15.07
C GLY A 26 -9.28 1.06 15.75
N ASP A 27 -9.07 2.31 15.35
CA ASP A 27 -9.76 3.47 15.88
C ASP A 27 -11.24 3.46 15.49
N ILE A 28 -11.54 3.16 14.22
CA ILE A 28 -12.93 3.04 13.72
C ILE A 28 -13.72 1.99 14.52
N LEU A 29 -13.12 0.83 14.80
CA LEU A 29 -13.77 -0.21 15.59
C LEU A 29 -14.05 0.28 17.01
N LYS A 30 -13.05 0.92 17.64
CA LYS A 30 -13.19 1.47 19.00
C LYS A 30 -14.27 2.54 19.10
N GLU A 31 -14.27 3.52 18.18
CA GLU A 31 -15.26 4.61 18.13
C GLU A 31 -16.69 4.10 17.97
N ARG A 32 -16.85 2.96 17.28
CA ARG A 32 -18.16 2.34 17.01
C ARG A 32 -18.55 1.26 18.02
N GLY A 33 -17.74 1.06 19.06
CA GLY A 33 -17.98 0.01 20.06
C GLY A 33 -17.93 -1.42 19.50
N LEU A 34 -17.20 -1.64 18.41
CA LEU A 34 -17.06 -2.94 17.75
C LEU A 34 -15.76 -3.61 18.14
N THR A 35 -15.81 -4.94 18.31
CA THR A 35 -14.62 -5.76 18.47
C THR A 35 -14.10 -6.25 17.12
N GLN A 36 -12.85 -6.72 17.06
CA GLN A 36 -12.35 -7.44 15.88
C GLN A 36 -13.16 -8.71 15.58
N GLY A 37 -13.74 -9.33 16.61
CA GLY A 37 -14.64 -10.48 16.46
C GLY A 37 -15.97 -10.11 15.79
N ASP A 38 -16.49 -8.91 16.05
CA ASP A 38 -17.68 -8.40 15.35
C ASP A 38 -17.35 -8.17 13.88
N LEU A 39 -16.21 -7.56 13.58
CA LEU A 39 -15.80 -7.37 12.19
C LEU A 39 -15.59 -8.71 11.46
N HIS A 40 -15.06 -9.73 12.13
CA HIS A 40 -14.99 -11.08 11.58
C HIS A 40 -16.38 -11.61 11.21
N ARG A 41 -17.37 -11.49 12.10
CA ARG A 41 -18.76 -11.92 11.84
C ARG A 41 -19.40 -11.14 10.69
N LEU A 42 -19.11 -9.84 10.56
CA LEU A 42 -19.67 -8.99 9.50
C LEU A 42 -19.03 -9.22 8.13
N THR A 43 -17.76 -9.62 8.08
CA THR A 43 -16.99 -9.69 6.82
C THR A 43 -16.60 -11.09 6.39
N GLY A 44 -16.66 -12.08 7.30
CA GLY A 44 -16.09 -13.42 7.11
C GLY A 44 -14.56 -13.46 7.12
N LEU A 45 -13.86 -12.33 7.28
CA LEU A 45 -12.40 -12.30 7.29
C LEU A 45 -11.85 -12.95 8.56
N ARG A 46 -10.81 -13.77 8.45
CA ARG A 46 -10.17 -14.42 9.61
C ARG A 46 -9.77 -13.37 10.65
N VAL A 47 -10.04 -13.64 11.93
CA VAL A 47 -9.65 -12.75 13.04
C VAL A 47 -8.15 -12.41 13.00
N ALA A 48 -7.30 -13.38 12.68
CA ALA A 48 -5.86 -13.15 12.51
C ALA A 48 -5.55 -12.10 11.43
N THR A 49 -6.27 -12.12 10.30
CA THR A 49 -6.15 -11.11 9.24
C THR A 49 -6.56 -9.73 9.71
N ILE A 50 -7.65 -9.63 10.48
CA ILE A 50 -8.11 -8.37 11.05
C ILE A 50 -7.08 -7.83 12.04
N ASN A 51 -6.56 -8.70 12.92
CA ASN A 51 -5.56 -8.32 13.91
C ASN A 51 -4.25 -7.83 13.27
N GLU A 52 -3.79 -8.50 12.21
CA GLU A 52 -2.62 -8.05 11.45
C GLU A 52 -2.86 -6.70 10.78
N LEU A 53 -4.09 -6.42 10.32
CA LEU A 53 -4.44 -5.12 9.74
C LEU A 53 -4.44 -4.01 10.79
N VAL A 54 -5.11 -4.23 11.92
CA VAL A 54 -5.18 -3.27 13.03
C VAL A 54 -3.79 -2.89 13.53
N ASN A 55 -2.87 -3.85 13.62
CA ASN A 55 -1.51 -3.60 14.10
C ASN A 55 -0.51 -3.22 12.99
N PHE A 56 -0.97 -3.03 11.75
CA PHE A 56 -0.11 -2.77 10.59
C PHE A 56 1.03 -3.79 10.42
N LYS A 57 0.76 -5.06 10.76
CA LYS A 57 1.70 -6.18 10.63
C LYS A 57 1.44 -7.01 9.37
N LYS A 58 0.30 -6.78 8.70
CA LYS A 58 -0.09 -7.55 7.53
C LYS A 58 0.84 -7.24 6.35
N LYS A 59 1.42 -8.30 5.77
CA LYS A 59 2.39 -8.20 4.67
C LYS A 59 1.74 -7.96 3.29
N SER A 60 0.46 -8.28 3.15
CA SER A 60 -0.27 -8.12 1.89
C SER A 60 -1.76 -7.93 2.15
N LEU A 61 -2.36 -6.93 1.50
CA LEU A 61 -3.78 -6.66 1.57
C LEU A 61 -4.36 -6.69 0.14
N THR A 62 -5.55 -7.23 -0.03
CA THR A 62 -6.22 -7.31 -1.33
C THR A 62 -7.35 -6.30 -1.36
N VAL A 63 -7.76 -5.90 -2.56
CA VAL A 63 -8.93 -5.02 -2.76
C VAL A 63 -10.20 -5.67 -2.18
N ALA A 64 -10.37 -6.99 -2.33
CA ALA A 64 -11.51 -7.70 -1.74
C ALA A 64 -11.57 -7.55 -0.21
N HIS A 65 -10.43 -7.65 0.49
CA HIS A 65 -10.40 -7.42 1.94
C HIS A 65 -10.82 -5.97 2.29
N LEU A 66 -10.27 -4.98 1.59
CA LEU A 66 -10.59 -3.57 1.81
C LEU A 66 -12.07 -3.29 1.59
N VAL A 67 -12.61 -3.70 0.44
CA VAL A 67 -14.01 -3.49 0.07
C VAL A 67 -14.95 -4.21 1.03
N SER A 68 -14.65 -5.44 1.45
CA SER A 68 -15.48 -6.14 2.46
C SER A 68 -15.54 -5.39 3.78
N ILE A 69 -14.42 -4.83 4.24
CA ILE A 69 -14.39 -4.00 5.46
C ILE A 69 -15.17 -2.71 5.26
N MET A 70 -14.97 -2.02 4.12
CA MET A 70 -15.68 -0.79 3.79
C MET A 70 -17.20 -1.03 3.74
N ILE A 71 -17.65 -2.11 3.10
CA ILE A 71 -19.06 -2.51 3.08
C ILE A 71 -19.55 -2.73 4.52
N ALA A 72 -18.91 -3.60 5.30
CA ALA A 72 -19.34 -3.91 6.67
C ALA A 72 -19.42 -2.68 7.58
N LEU A 73 -18.49 -1.74 7.40
CA LEU A 73 -18.42 -0.51 8.18
C LEU A 73 -19.10 0.68 7.48
N ARG A 74 -19.82 0.49 6.37
CA ARG A 74 -20.49 1.57 5.64
C ARG A 74 -19.57 2.77 5.35
N ILE A 75 -18.31 2.50 5.05
CA ILE A 75 -17.30 3.49 4.66
C ILE A 75 -17.39 3.66 3.15
N THR A 76 -17.49 4.90 2.69
CA THR A 76 -17.63 5.23 1.26
C THR A 76 -16.31 5.67 0.64
N ASP A 77 -15.35 6.14 1.44
CA ASP A 77 -14.03 6.57 1.00
C ASP A 77 -12.92 5.69 1.61
N LEU A 78 -12.05 5.13 0.77
CA LEU A 78 -10.93 4.31 1.22
C LEU A 78 -9.99 5.08 2.16
N ARG A 79 -9.88 6.40 2.01
CA ARG A 79 -9.02 7.27 2.84
C ARG A 79 -9.45 7.32 4.30
N ASP A 80 -10.71 7.01 4.58
CA ASP A 80 -11.22 6.87 5.94
C ASP A 80 -10.72 5.58 6.60
N LEU A 81 -10.27 4.59 5.81
CA LEU A 81 -9.76 3.31 6.29
C LEU A 81 -8.22 3.23 6.29
N ILE A 82 -7.58 3.74 5.24
CA ILE A 82 -6.13 3.70 5.04
C ILE A 82 -5.63 5.00 4.43
N GLU A 83 -4.49 5.47 4.93
CA GLU A 83 -3.80 6.66 4.44
C GLU A 83 -2.35 6.32 4.16
N ILE A 84 -1.83 6.80 3.02
CA ILE A 84 -0.45 6.62 2.59
C ILE A 84 0.11 8.00 2.32
N GLU A 85 1.20 8.33 2.99
CA GLU A 85 1.85 9.63 2.88
C GLU A 85 3.33 9.45 2.58
N PHE A 86 3.79 10.10 1.51
CA PHE A 86 5.22 10.21 1.20
C PHE A 86 5.86 11.34 2.01
N ASP A 87 7.15 11.24 2.31
CA ASP A 87 7.87 12.34 2.95
C ASP A 87 7.91 13.58 2.03
N ASP A 88 8.03 14.77 2.61
CA ASP A 88 7.89 16.03 1.86
C ASP A 88 8.94 16.20 0.76
N GLU A 89 10.14 15.68 0.97
CA GLU A 89 11.19 15.64 -0.07
C GLU A 89 10.75 14.83 -1.29
N VAL A 90 10.12 13.68 -1.08
CA VAL A 90 9.58 12.83 -2.14
C VAL A 90 8.43 13.53 -2.85
N LYS A 91 7.51 14.16 -2.09
CA LYS A 91 6.41 14.96 -2.66
C LYS A 91 6.94 16.07 -3.57
N ALA A 92 7.92 16.84 -3.11
CA ALA A 92 8.52 17.94 -3.87
C ALA A 92 9.20 17.43 -5.15
N TYR A 93 9.97 16.34 -5.04
CA TYR A 93 10.59 15.69 -6.20
C TYR A 93 9.54 15.22 -7.22
N PHE A 94 8.48 14.53 -6.78
CA PHE A 94 7.41 14.07 -7.67
C PHE A 94 6.65 15.22 -8.34
N GLN A 95 6.41 16.31 -7.62
CA GLN A 95 5.80 17.51 -8.20
C GLN A 95 6.68 18.09 -9.32
N GLN A 96 7.99 18.20 -9.10
CA GLN A 96 8.93 18.66 -10.12
C GLN A 96 8.98 17.72 -11.33
N GLU A 97 9.04 16.40 -11.11
CA GLU A 97 8.99 15.38 -12.18
C GLU A 97 7.71 15.51 -13.01
N ASN A 98 6.55 15.62 -12.35
CA ASN A 98 5.25 15.74 -13.01
C ASN A 98 5.15 16.99 -13.89
N GLN A 99 5.72 18.12 -13.46
CA GLN A 99 5.73 19.36 -14.25
C GLN A 99 6.53 19.25 -15.55
N ARG A 100 7.60 18.44 -15.57
CA ARG A 100 8.43 18.23 -16.77
C ARG A 100 8.06 16.98 -17.55
N MET A 101 7.03 16.26 -17.13
CA MET A 101 6.60 15.02 -17.76
C MET A 101 6.04 15.29 -19.16
N LYS A 102 6.51 14.50 -20.12
CA LYS A 102 5.99 14.50 -21.50
C LYS A 102 5.57 13.09 -21.84
N ASN A 103 4.32 12.91 -22.26
CA ASN A 103 3.74 11.62 -22.61
C ASN A 103 3.88 10.55 -21.51
N GLY A 104 3.75 10.94 -20.24
CA GLY A 104 3.85 10.01 -19.10
C GLY A 104 5.29 9.68 -18.65
N PHE A 105 6.31 10.25 -19.31
CA PHE A 105 7.71 9.97 -19.00
C PHE A 105 8.53 11.24 -18.73
N THR A 106 9.59 11.03 -17.96
CA THR A 106 10.68 11.98 -17.74
C THR A 106 12.01 11.26 -18.02
N PRO A 107 13.13 11.99 -18.15
CA PRO A 107 14.44 11.34 -18.29
C PRO A 107 14.76 10.35 -17.15
N ASP A 108 14.30 10.62 -15.93
CA ASP A 108 14.48 9.70 -14.80
C ASP A 108 13.60 8.45 -14.92
N LEU A 109 12.33 8.60 -15.32
CA LEU A 109 11.44 7.45 -15.56
C LEU A 109 11.95 6.56 -16.69
N ASN A 110 12.50 7.13 -17.76
CA ASN A 110 13.13 6.36 -18.84
C ASN A 110 14.31 5.54 -18.33
N LYS A 111 15.22 6.16 -17.55
CA LYS A 111 16.34 5.44 -16.92
C LYS A 111 15.84 4.33 -15.98
N THR A 112 14.76 4.59 -15.24
CA THR A 112 14.15 3.61 -14.35
C THR A 112 13.60 2.42 -15.13
N VAL A 113 12.91 2.65 -16.26
CA VAL A 113 12.45 1.58 -17.16
C VAL A 113 13.63 0.77 -17.69
N ASP A 114 14.65 1.42 -18.27
CA ASP A 114 15.81 0.73 -18.83
C ASP A 114 16.52 -0.16 -17.80
N ARG A 115 16.68 0.35 -16.58
CA ARG A 115 17.25 -0.40 -15.46
C ARG A 115 16.38 -1.59 -15.07
N ASN A 116 15.07 -1.38 -14.92
CA ASN A 116 14.15 -2.43 -14.50
C ASN A 116 14.03 -3.53 -15.57
N VAL A 117 14.04 -3.19 -16.86
CA VAL A 117 14.06 -4.14 -17.98
C VAL A 117 15.31 -5.03 -17.93
N LYS A 118 16.48 -4.45 -17.69
CA LYS A 118 17.74 -5.21 -17.52
C LYS A 118 17.64 -6.18 -16.35
N GLN A 119 17.22 -5.71 -15.17
CA GLN A 119 17.05 -6.53 -13.97
C GLN A 119 16.04 -7.68 -14.18
N MET A 120 14.92 -7.42 -14.86
CA MET A 120 13.95 -8.47 -15.20
C MET A 120 14.53 -9.53 -16.14
N SER A 121 15.32 -9.12 -17.13
CA SER A 121 15.95 -10.04 -18.08
C SER A 121 17.03 -10.92 -17.43
N GLU A 122 17.73 -10.40 -16.43
CA GLU A 122 18.75 -11.12 -15.66
C GLU A 122 18.13 -12.08 -14.64
N GLY A 123 17.05 -11.68 -13.97
CA GLY A 123 16.32 -12.52 -13.00
C GLY A 123 15.56 -13.69 -13.62
N THR A 124 15.33 -13.68 -14.94
CA THR A 124 14.66 -14.79 -15.67
C THR A 124 15.66 -15.88 -16.12
N ARG A 125 16.98 -15.64 -16.00
CA ARG A 125 18.03 -16.56 -16.44
C ARG A 125 18.50 -17.57 -15.38
N ASN A 126 17.87 -17.62 -14.21
CA ASN A 126 18.17 -18.56 -13.12
C ASN A 126 16.97 -19.47 -12.81
#